data_AF-A0A508A1I1-F1
#
_entry.id   AF-A0A508A1I1-F1
#
_cell.length_a   1.000
_cell.length_b   1.000
_cell.length_c   1.000
_cell.angle_alpha   90.00
_cell.angle_beta   90.00
_cell.angle_gamma   90.00
#
_symmetry.space_group_name_H-M   'P 1'
#
loop_
_entity.id
_entity.type
_entity.pdbx_description
1 polymer ?
#
loop_
_entity_poly.entity_id
_entity_poly.type
_entity_poly.pdbx_seq_one_letter_code
_entity_poly.pdbx_strand_id
1 'polypeptide(L)' 'MSDDRVAILEELAEALSQHEVAEKIFTTLPPSHQKEYLRWIGEAWRAETRRRRAARAVEMMIDKHG' A
#
# COMPACT_ATOMS: atom_id res chain seq x y z
N MET A 1 1.83 12.98 -14.36
CA MET A 1 1.82 12.91 -12.88
C MET A 1 0.60 12.18 -12.31
N SER A 2 -0.44 11.88 -13.09
CA SER A 2 -1.58 11.06 -12.62
C SER A 2 -1.34 9.55 -12.76
N ASP A 3 -0.56 9.13 -13.77
CA ASP A 3 -0.34 7.71 -14.07
C ASP A 3 0.40 6.97 -12.95
N ASP A 4 1.41 7.61 -12.33
CA ASP A 4 2.15 7.00 -11.22
C ASP A 4 1.24 6.73 -10.01
N ARG A 5 0.27 7.62 -9.76
CA ARG A 5 -0.66 7.47 -8.64
C ARG A 5 -1.61 6.29 -8.84
N VAL A 6 -2.07 6.08 -10.08
CA VAL A 6 -2.91 4.93 -10.43
C VAL A 6 -2.10 3.65 -10.27
N ALA A 7 -0.87 3.61 -10.79
CA ALA A 7 0.01 2.45 -10.66
C ALA A 7 0.30 2.08 -9.19
N ILE A 8 0.56 3.06 -8.32
CA ILE A 8 0.77 2.82 -6.88
C ILE A 8 -0.48 2.21 -6.21
N LEU A 9 -1.67 2.71 -6.57
CA LEU A 9 -2.93 2.19 -6.03
C LEU A 9 -3.18 0.76 -6.48
N GLU A 10 -2.91 0.44 -7.75
CA GLU A 10 -3.02 -0.91 -8.28
C GLU A 10 -2.04 -1.87 -7.61
N GLU A 11 -0.77 -1.48 -7.49
CA GLU A 11 0.28 -2.29 -6.83
C GLU A 11 -0.07 -2.54 -5.35
N LEU A 12 -0.66 -1.56 -4.66
CA LEU A 12 -1.12 -1.73 -3.28
C LEU A 12 -2.39 -2.60 -3.20
N ALA A 13 -3.36 -2.40 -4.10
CA ALA A 13 -4.58 -3.19 -4.14
C ALA A 13 -4.29 -4.66 -4.43
N GLU A 14 -3.34 -4.95 -5.34
CA GLU A 14 -2.89 -6.30 -5.63
C GLU A 14 -2.29 -6.98 -4.39
N ALA A 15 -1.46 -6.26 -3.63
CA ALA A 15 -0.91 -6.76 -2.37
C ALA A 15 -2.00 -6.98 -1.29
N LEU A 16 -2.96 -6.06 -1.17
CA LEU A 16 -4.08 -6.17 -0.22
C LEU A 16 -5.02 -7.33 -0.57
N SER A 17 -5.22 -7.62 -1.86
CA SER A 17 -6.09 -8.72 -2.33
C SER A 17 -5.63 -10.11 -1.86
N GLN A 18 -4.34 -10.26 -1.56
CA GLN A 18 -3.78 -11.50 -1.01
C GLN A 18 -3.97 -11.62 0.50
N HIS A 19 -4.37 -10.54 1.17
CA HIS A 19 -4.46 -10.44 2.62
C HIS A 19 -5.70 -9.64 3.06
N GLU A 20 -6.87 -10.30 3.12
CA GLU A 20 -8.16 -9.69 3.50
C GLU A 20 -8.12 -8.95 4.85
N VAL A 21 -7.28 -9.39 5.80
CA VAL A 21 -7.09 -8.70 7.09
C VAL A 21 -6.44 -7.33 6.90
N ALA A 22 -5.41 -7.25 6.07
CA ALA A 22 -4.75 -5.99 5.76
C ALA A 22 -5.65 -5.04 4.99
N GLU A 23 -6.49 -5.56 4.10
CA GLU A 23 -7.50 -4.76 3.39
C GLU A 23 -8.50 -4.11 4.37
N LYS A 24 -9.00 -4.87 5.35
CA LYS A 24 -9.86 -4.33 6.42
C LYS A 24 -9.15 -3.29 7.27
N ILE A 25 -7.88 -3.51 7.62
CA ILE A 25 -7.08 -2.52 8.36
C ILE A 25 -6.90 -1.26 7.50
N PHE A 26 -6.52 -1.40 6.24
CA PHE A 26 -6.29 -0.26 5.35
C PHE A 26 -7.55 0.58 5.14
N THR A 27 -8.71 -0.05 4.95
CA THR A 27 -9.99 0.63 4.76
C THR A 27 -10.50 1.32 6.04
N THR A 28 -10.12 0.83 7.22
CA THR A 28 -10.43 1.48 8.52
C THR A 28 -9.44 2.56 8.92
N LEU A 29 -8.24 2.59 8.32
CA LEU A 29 -7.25 3.64 8.57
C LEU A 29 -7.74 5.02 8.10
N PRO A 30 -7.42 6.09 8.85
CA PRO A 30 -7.67 7.46 8.40
C PRO A 30 -7.00 7.77 7.05
N PRO A 31 -7.58 8.67 6.22
CA PRO A 31 -7.02 9.04 4.93
C PRO A 31 -5.58 9.59 4.99
N SER A 32 -5.14 10.14 6.13
CA SER A 32 -3.75 10.56 6.35
C SER A 32 -2.79 9.38 6.33
N HIS A 33 -3.06 8.32 7.09
CA HIS A 33 -2.23 7.12 7.13
C HIS A 33 -2.23 6.39 5.78
N GLN A 34 -3.39 6.31 5.11
CA GLN A 34 -3.45 5.75 3.75
C GLN A 34 -2.53 6.51 2.79
N LYS A 35 -2.56 7.85 2.82
CA LYS A 35 -1.66 8.69 2.01
C LYS A 35 -0.19 8.51 2.36
N GLU A 36 0.15 8.26 3.62
CA GLU A 36 1.54 8.00 4.02
C GLU A 36 2.08 6.70 3.39
N TYR A 37 1.29 5.62 3.40
CA TYR A 37 1.67 4.39 2.72
C TYR A 37 1.80 4.60 1.21
N LEU A 38 0.83 5.27 0.57
CA LEU A 38 0.89 5.57 -0.87
C LEU A 38 2.10 6.45 -1.23
N ARG A 39 2.44 7.43 -0.38
CA ARG A 39 3.64 8.27 -0.58
C ARG A 39 4.89 7.43 -0.48
N TRP A 40 5.01 6.60 0.56
CA TRP A 40 6.19 5.75 0.76
C TRP A 40 6.37 4.73 -0.36
N ILE A 41 5.28 4.15 -0.88
CA ILE A 41 5.34 3.27 -2.05
C ILE A 41 5.75 4.08 -3.28
N GLY A 42 5.15 5.25 -3.51
CA GLY A 42 5.44 6.13 -4.65
C GLY A 42 6.83 6.74 -4.68
N GLU A 43 7.52 6.84 -3.54
CA GLU A 43 8.93 7.25 -3.48
C GLU A 43 9.87 6.29 -4.22
N ALA A 44 9.44 5.06 -4.49
CA ALA A 44 10.23 4.12 -5.27
C ALA A 44 10.08 4.34 -6.78
N TRP A 45 11.20 4.66 -7.44
CA TRP A 45 11.24 4.93 -8.89
C TRP A 45 10.99 3.68 -9.75
N ARG A 46 11.31 2.49 -9.26
CA ARG A 46 11.12 1.23 -10.00
C ARG A 46 9.83 0.54 -9.55
N ALA A 47 9.01 0.12 -10.52
CA ALA A 47 7.77 -0.64 -10.27
C ALA A 47 8.01 -1.87 -9.38
N GLU A 48 9.09 -2.60 -9.61
CA GLU A 48 9.47 -3.74 -8.77
C GLU A 48 9.69 -3.37 -7.30
N THR A 49 10.37 -2.24 -7.04
CA THR A 49 10.58 -1.74 -5.68
C THR A 49 9.26 -1.28 -5.07
N ARG A 50 8.37 -0.67 -5.85
CA ARG A 50 7.04 -0.27 -5.36
C ARG A 50 6.20 -1.47 -4.98
N ARG A 51 6.13 -2.53 -5.79
CA ARG A 51 5.46 -3.80 -5.43
C ARG A 51 6.00 -4.40 -4.14
N ARG A 52 7.33 -4.43 -3.98
CA ARG A 52 7.96 -4.88 -2.72
C ARG A 52 7.58 -4.01 -1.53
N ARG A 53 7.49 -2.68 -1.71
CA ARG A 53 7.01 -1.77 -0.65
C ARG A 53 5.52 -1.94 -0.38
N ALA A 54 4.70 -2.21 -1.37
CA ALA A 54 3.27 -2.51 -1.21
C ALA A 54 3.06 -3.77 -0.37
N ALA A 55 3.76 -4.87 -0.71
CA ALA A 55 3.75 -6.08 0.11
C ALA A 55 4.25 -5.83 1.55
N ARG A 56 5.32 -5.03 1.70
CA ARG A 56 5.81 -4.66 3.03
C ARG A 56 4.81 -3.78 3.81
N ALA A 57 4.07 -2.91 3.13
CA ALA A 57 3.05 -2.08 3.74
C ALA A 57 1.93 -2.95 4.32
N VAL A 58 1.49 -3.96 3.58
CA VAL A 58 0.53 -4.98 4.04
C VAL A 58 1.02 -5.69 5.30
N GLU A 59 2.27 -6.17 5.32
CA GLU A 59 2.87 -6.78 6.51
C GLU A 59 2.87 -5.81 7.70
N MET A 60 3.25 -4.54 7.50
CA MET A 60 3.26 -3.53 8.56
C MET A 60 1.86 -3.19 9.08
N MET A 61 0.84 -3.22 8.21
CA MET A 61 -0.54 -2.99 8.64
C MET A 61 -1.01 -4.12 9.57
N ILE A 62 -0.73 -5.37 9.19
CA ILE A 62 -1.05 -6.57 9.98
C ILE A 62 -0.26 -6.57 11.29
N ASP A 63 1.05 -6.34 11.25
CA ASP A 63 1.89 -6.37 12.46
C ASP A 63 1.49 -5.29 13.49
N LYS A 64 1.07 -4.11 13.01
CA LYS A 64 0.72 -2.98 13.88
C LYS A 64 -0.73 -2.98 14.39
N HIS A 65 -1.65 -3.69 13.72
CA HIS A 65 -3.09 -3.66 14.04
C HIS A 65 -3.77 -5.03 14.10
N GLY A 66 -3.02 -6.13 13.90
CA GLY A 66 -3.49 -7.51 13.99
C GLY A 66 -3.25 -8.14 15.35
#